data_AF-A0A0C9Y3M8-F1
#
_entry.id   AF-A0A0C9Y3M8-F1
#
_cell.length_a   1.000
_cell.length_b   1.000
_cell.length_c   1.000
_cell.angle_alpha   90.00
_cell.angle_beta   90.00
_cell.angle_gamma   90.00
#
_symmetry.space_group_name_H-M   'P 1'
#
loop_
_entity.id
_entity.type
_entity.pdbx_description
1 polymer ?
#
loop_
_entity_poly.entity_id
_entity_poly.type
_entity_poly.pdbx_seq_one_letter_code
_entity_poly.pdbx_strand_id
1 'polypeptide(L)'
;PVICSAATLTHAISDYQCLIPWLRMNDPRHIPSRVIPWFDRWFMLKTRGELTLVVLTIVGGYIACRSTSGWPRLMYLYGTLFASCHLIIAPDIGRCVRKIVDNQMDTRGPLRLFLRRHTFRILAVDIPAFLCFLEAFRHA
;
A
#
# COMPACT_ATOMS: atom_id res chain seq x y z
N PRO A 1 -10.66 -10.85 -5.84
CA PRO A 1 -10.31 -9.42 -5.62
C PRO A 1 -10.54 -8.95 -4.18
N VAL A 2 -11.70 -9.25 -3.56
CA VAL A 2 -12.02 -8.81 -2.18
C VAL A 2 -10.95 -9.21 -1.17
N ILE A 3 -10.59 -10.49 -1.12
CA ILE A 3 -9.60 -11.02 -0.16
C ILE A 3 -8.23 -10.34 -0.35
N CYS A 4 -7.75 -10.25 -1.60
CA CYS A 4 -6.47 -9.63 -1.89
C CYS A 4 -6.47 -8.12 -1.58
N SER A 5 -7.58 -7.42 -1.84
CA SER A 5 -7.75 -6.00 -1.51
C SER A 5 -7.78 -5.78 0.00
N ALA A 6 -8.47 -6.65 0.75
CA ALA A 6 -8.50 -6.62 2.20
C ALA A 6 -7.11 -6.90 2.80
N ALA A 7 -6.40 -7.89 2.26
CA ALA A 7 -5.01 -8.17 2.66
C ALA A 7 -4.10 -6.98 2.40
N THR A 8 -4.20 -6.35 1.21
CA THR A 8 -3.43 -5.14 0.86
C THR A 8 -3.70 -4.00 1.86
N LEU A 9 -4.97 -3.75 2.20
CA LEU A 9 -5.35 -2.73 3.17
C LEU A 9 -4.83 -3.03 4.58
N THR A 10 -4.96 -4.28 5.04
CA THR A 10 -4.44 -4.71 6.35
C THR A 10 -2.91 -4.58 6.43
N HIS A 11 -2.20 -4.97 5.38
CA HIS A 11 -0.75 -4.75 5.27
C HIS A 11 -0.40 -3.26 5.32
N ALA A 12 -1.17 -2.42 4.62
CA ALA A 12 -0.94 -0.97 4.64
C ALA A 12 -1.17 -0.35 6.03
N ILE A 13 -2.10 -0.87 6.82
CA ILE A 13 -2.34 -0.46 8.21
C ILE A 13 -1.23 -0.96 9.14
N SER A 14 -0.77 -2.19 8.98
CA SER A 14 0.30 -2.75 9.82
C SER A 14 1.63 -2.02 9.66
N ASP A 15 1.84 -1.34 8.53
CA ASP A 15 2.98 -0.44 8.33
C ASP A 15 3.06 0.65 9.39
N TYR A 16 1.94 1.21 9.85
CA TYR A 16 1.97 2.24 10.90
C TYR A 16 2.46 1.68 12.21
N GLN A 17 2.04 0.46 12.56
CA GLN A 17 2.47 -0.22 13.77
C GLN A 17 3.98 -0.50 13.72
N CYS A 18 4.48 -0.85 12.54
CA CYS A 18 5.90 -1.09 12.28
C CYS A 18 6.74 0.20 12.30
N LEU A 19 6.22 1.29 11.71
CA LEU A 19 7.00 2.47 11.34
C LEU A 19 6.89 3.65 12.31
N ILE A 20 5.75 3.84 12.97
CA ILE A 20 5.54 4.94 13.94
C ILE A 20 6.54 4.91 15.11
N PRO A 21 6.90 3.75 15.71
CA PRO A 21 7.85 3.73 16.82
C PRO A 21 9.17 4.45 16.52
N TRP A 22 9.67 4.34 15.28
CA TRP A 22 10.91 4.99 14.84
C TRP A 22 10.80 6.52 14.76
N LEU A 23 9.59 7.06 14.53
CA LEU A 23 9.33 8.50 14.60
C LEU A 23 9.23 9.05 16.03
N ARG A 24 9.11 8.18 17.04
CA ARG A 24 8.96 8.57 18.46
C ARG A 24 10.25 8.46 19.29
N MET A 25 11.34 7.95 18.70
CA MET A 25 12.66 7.92 19.34
C MET A 25 13.18 9.32 19.72
N ASN A 26 14.06 9.38 20.72
CA ASN A 26 14.59 10.64 21.25
C ASN A 26 15.55 11.37 20.29
N ASP A 27 16.19 10.66 19.35
CA ASP A 27 17.02 11.29 18.32
C ASP A 27 16.11 11.96 17.27
N PRO A 28 16.15 13.30 17.14
CA PRO A 28 15.24 14.04 16.28
C PRO A 28 15.48 13.81 14.77
N ARG A 29 16.63 13.26 14.35
CA ARG A 29 17.04 13.19 12.94
C ARG A 29 17.29 11.76 12.45
N HIS A 30 17.67 10.84 13.32
CA HIS A 30 18.19 9.54 12.87
C HIS A 30 17.47 8.34 13.48
N ILE A 31 17.09 7.42 12.60
CA ILE A 31 16.93 6.00 12.92
C ILE A 31 18.33 5.42 13.10
N PRO A 32 18.58 4.57 14.12
CA PRO A 32 19.91 4.01 14.33
C PRO A 32 20.42 3.25 13.10
N SER A 33 21.64 3.52 12.67
CA SER A 33 22.26 2.94 11.46
C SER A 33 22.20 1.41 11.43
N ARG A 34 22.33 0.76 12.60
CA ARG A 34 22.19 -0.71 12.77
C ARG A 34 20.83 -1.28 12.35
N VAL A 35 19.78 -0.46 12.27
CA VAL A 35 18.42 -0.87 11.91
C VAL A 35 18.18 -0.70 10.41
N ILE A 36 18.99 0.11 9.71
CA ILE A 36 18.82 0.39 8.28
C ILE A 36 18.85 -0.90 7.42
N PRO A 37 19.75 -1.88 7.65
CA PRO A 37 19.71 -3.14 6.90
C PRO A 37 18.42 -3.95 7.13
N TRP A 38 17.84 -3.86 8.32
CA TRP A 38 16.54 -4.48 8.60
C TRP A 38 15.42 -3.75 7.86
N PHE A 39 15.44 -2.42 7.82
CA PHE A 39 14.49 -1.60 7.06
C PHE A 39 14.53 -1.94 5.57
N ASP A 40 15.71 -2.01 4.98
CA ASP A 40 15.89 -2.37 3.57
C ASP A 40 15.28 -3.74 3.26
N ARG A 41 15.64 -4.76 4.06
CA ARG A 41 15.08 -6.11 3.92
C ARG A 41 13.56 -6.14 4.10
N TRP A 42 13.05 -5.44 5.11
CA TRP A 42 11.63 -5.38 5.40
C TRP A 42 10.85 -4.72 4.24
N PHE A 43 11.32 -3.55 3.75
CA PHE A 43 10.70 -2.87 2.62
C PHE A 43 10.76 -3.71 1.34
N MET A 44 11.86 -4.40 1.08
CA MET A 44 12.00 -5.30 -0.08
C MET A 44 10.99 -6.44 -0.04
N LEU A 45 10.91 -7.17 1.07
CA LEU A 45 9.99 -8.30 1.24
C LEU A 45 8.54 -7.84 1.17
N LYS A 46 8.22 -6.75 1.87
CA LYS A 46 6.91 -6.12 1.85
C LYS A 46 6.51 -5.73 0.42
N THR A 47 7.35 -5.00 -0.30
CA THR A 47 7.04 -4.52 -1.65
C THR A 47 6.74 -5.67 -2.61
N ARG A 48 7.50 -6.79 -2.51
CA ARG A 48 7.24 -7.99 -3.32
C ARG A 48 5.88 -8.63 -3.00
N GLY A 49 5.56 -8.74 -1.71
CA GLY A 49 4.27 -9.25 -1.24
C GLY A 49 3.10 -8.36 -1.68
N GLU A 50 3.21 -7.04 -1.45
CA GLU A 50 2.20 -6.05 -1.86
C GLU A 50 1.99 -6.06 -3.37
N LEU A 51 3.06 -6.10 -4.17
CA LEU A 51 2.95 -6.17 -5.63
C LEU A 51 2.14 -7.40 -6.06
N THR A 52 2.39 -8.55 -5.43
CA THR A 52 1.65 -9.79 -5.73
C THR A 52 0.17 -9.63 -5.41
N LEU A 53 -0.16 -9.10 -4.23
CA LEU A 53 -1.55 -8.86 -3.81
C LEU A 53 -2.27 -7.85 -4.71
N VAL A 54 -1.61 -6.76 -5.10
CA VAL A 54 -2.17 -5.73 -5.98
C VAL A 54 -2.43 -6.29 -7.37
N VAL A 55 -1.49 -7.03 -7.95
CA VAL A 55 -1.68 -7.68 -9.27
C VAL A 55 -2.85 -8.67 -9.22
N LEU A 56 -2.92 -9.53 -8.20
CA LEU A 56 -4.05 -10.46 -8.02
C LEU A 56 -5.37 -9.72 -7.83
N THR A 57 -5.38 -8.58 -7.14
CA THR A 57 -6.55 -7.74 -6.97
C THR A 57 -7.04 -7.18 -8.31
N ILE A 58 -6.13 -6.61 -9.11
CA ILE A 58 -6.43 -6.04 -10.43
C ILE A 58 -6.93 -7.11 -11.39
N VAL A 59 -6.19 -8.21 -11.54
CA VAL A 59 -6.53 -9.32 -12.45
C VAL A 59 -7.85 -9.96 -12.02
N GLY A 60 -8.00 -10.28 -10.73
CA GLY A 60 -9.23 -10.86 -10.20
C GLY A 60 -10.44 -9.93 -10.34
N GLY A 61 -10.25 -8.62 -10.17
CA GLY A 61 -11.30 -7.63 -10.37
C GLY A 61 -11.70 -7.50 -11.84
N TYR A 62 -10.72 -7.53 -12.76
CA TYR A 62 -10.98 -7.52 -14.20
C TYR A 62 -11.75 -8.77 -14.65
N ILE A 63 -11.33 -9.97 -14.22
CA ILE A 63 -12.03 -11.23 -14.53
C ILE A 63 -13.47 -11.15 -14.00
N ALA A 64 -13.67 -10.76 -12.74
CA ALA A 64 -15.00 -10.62 -12.15
C ALA A 64 -15.88 -9.60 -12.87
N CYS A 65 -15.32 -8.46 -13.30
CA CYS A 65 -16.00 -7.46 -14.13
C CYS A 65 -16.49 -8.05 -15.47
N ARG A 66 -15.70 -8.92 -16.10
CA ARG A 66 -16.07 -9.60 -17.35
C ARG A 66 -17.10 -10.71 -17.15
N SER A 67 -17.15 -11.30 -15.96
CA SER A 67 -18.02 -12.42 -15.61
C SER A 67 -19.34 -12.02 -14.95
N THR A 68 -19.58 -10.73 -14.72
CA THR A 68 -20.79 -10.21 -14.06
C THR A 68 -21.50 -9.19 -14.95
N SER A 69 -22.72 -8.79 -14.57
CA SER A 69 -23.52 -7.78 -15.27
C SER A 69 -24.13 -6.79 -14.28
N GLY A 70 -24.72 -5.69 -14.77
CA GLY A 70 -25.40 -4.70 -13.95
C GLY A 70 -24.49 -3.98 -12.95
N TRP A 71 -25.01 -3.75 -11.74
CA TRP A 71 -24.31 -3.01 -10.67
C TRP A 71 -23.01 -3.67 -10.19
N PRO A 72 -22.95 -4.99 -9.92
CA PRO A 72 -21.69 -5.64 -9.52
C PRO A 72 -20.56 -5.45 -10.53
N ARG A 73 -20.86 -5.48 -11.83
CA ARG A 73 -19.87 -5.25 -12.88
C ARG A 73 -19.26 -3.86 -12.79
N LEU A 74 -20.07 -2.83 -12.55
CA LEU A 74 -19.58 -1.45 -12.38
C LEU A 74 -18.70 -1.34 -11.13
N MET A 75 -19.10 -1.97 -10.03
CA MET A 75 -18.31 -1.98 -8.80
C MET A 75 -16.97 -2.72 -8.96
N TYR A 76 -16.95 -3.88 -9.65
CA TYR A 76 -15.69 -4.55 -10.00
C TYR A 76 -14.81 -3.67 -10.89
N LEU A 77 -15.38 -2.95 -11.86
CA LEU A 77 -14.63 -2.02 -12.70
C LEU A 77 -13.99 -0.89 -11.89
N TYR A 78 -14.76 -0.17 -11.08
CA TYR A 78 -14.22 0.91 -10.24
C TYR A 78 -13.20 0.40 -9.24
N GLY A 79 -13.45 -0.75 -8.60
CA GLY A 79 -12.50 -1.39 -7.70
C GLY A 79 -11.17 -1.71 -8.40
N THR A 80 -11.22 -2.22 -9.64
CA THR A 80 -10.01 -2.46 -10.44
C THR A 80 -9.28 -1.17 -10.78
N LEU A 81 -9.98 -0.11 -11.18
CA LEU A 81 -9.37 1.19 -11.50
C LEU A 81 -8.67 1.79 -10.27
N PHE A 82 -9.33 1.80 -9.11
CA PHE A 82 -8.69 2.22 -7.87
C PHE A 82 -7.48 1.34 -7.56
N ALA A 83 -7.60 0.01 -7.59
CA ALA A 83 -6.47 -0.88 -7.33
C ALA A 83 -5.29 -0.63 -8.30
N SER A 84 -5.53 -0.26 -9.55
CA SER A 84 -4.48 0.14 -10.50
C SER A 84 -3.78 1.45 -10.10
N CYS A 85 -4.48 2.42 -9.51
CA CYS A 85 -3.87 3.64 -9.00
C CYS A 85 -2.83 3.38 -7.89
N HIS A 86 -2.88 2.23 -7.21
CA HIS A 86 -1.87 1.83 -6.24
C HIS A 86 -0.47 1.79 -6.88
N LEU A 87 -0.38 1.25 -8.10
CA LEU A 87 0.87 1.13 -8.84
C LEU A 87 1.39 2.49 -9.34
N ILE A 88 0.50 3.46 -9.56
CA ILE A 88 0.86 4.83 -9.97
C ILE A 88 1.56 5.57 -8.81
N ILE A 89 1.13 5.34 -7.58
CA ILE A 89 1.70 6.00 -6.38
C ILE A 89 2.95 5.28 -5.86
N ALA A 90 3.15 4.00 -6.22
CA ALA A 90 4.26 3.18 -5.73
C ALA A 90 5.68 3.78 -5.97
N PRO A 91 6.01 4.39 -7.12
CA PRO A 91 7.32 5.01 -7.35
C PRO A 91 7.64 6.12 -6.35
N ASP A 92 6.63 6.90 -5.95
CA ASP A 92 6.76 8.00 -5.00
C ASP A 92 7.05 7.52 -3.58
N ILE A 93 6.45 6.40 -3.19
CA ILE A 93 6.72 5.71 -1.94
C ILE A 93 8.14 5.12 -1.98
N GLY A 94 8.51 4.45 -3.07
CA GLY A 94 9.85 3.87 -3.27
C GLY A 94 10.98 4.91 -3.22
N ARG A 95 10.74 6.14 -3.70
CA ARG A 95 11.68 7.26 -3.55
C ARG A 95 11.92 7.65 -2.09
N CYS A 96 10.89 7.55 -1.23
CA CYS A 96 11.05 7.82 0.20
C CYS A 96 11.85 6.70 0.88
N VAL A 97 11.57 5.44 0.52
CA VAL A 97 12.31 4.27 1.03
C VAL A 97 13.81 4.38 0.71
N ARG A 98 14.16 4.69 -0.55
CA ARG A 98 15.56 4.89 -0.94
C ARG A 98 16.24 5.99 -0.13
N LYS A 99 15.55 7.09 0.15
CA LYS A 99 16.12 8.15 1.02
C LYS A 99 16.34 7.67 2.46
N ILE A 100 15.49 6.78 3.00
CA ILE A 100 15.68 6.21 4.33
C ILE A 100 16.88 5.25 4.35
N VAL A 101 17.01 4.41 3.32
CA VAL A 101 18.03 3.36 3.26
C VAL A 101 19.40 3.90 2.83
N ASP A 102 19.43 4.73 1.78
CA ASP A 102 20.66 5.18 1.12
C ASP A 102 21.20 6.50 1.70
N ASN A 103 20.32 7.37 2.19
CA ASN A 103 20.70 8.73 2.64
C ASN A 103 20.58 8.87 4.17
N GLN A 104 21.58 8.33 4.87
CA GLN A 104 21.62 8.20 6.34
C GLN A 104 21.76 9.52 7.13
N MET A 105 21.75 10.68 6.45
CA MET A 105 21.93 12.01 7.05
C MET A 105 20.63 12.62 7.61
N ASP A 106 19.47 12.20 7.11
CA ASP A 106 18.13 12.50 7.67
C ASP A 106 17.16 11.40 7.22
N THR A 107 16.85 10.50 8.14
CA THR A 107 15.94 9.36 7.87
C THR A 107 14.51 9.63 8.32
N ARG A 108 14.29 10.61 9.21
CA ARG A 108 12.97 10.93 9.76
C ARG A 108 12.11 11.76 8.82
N GLY A 109 12.70 12.76 8.15
CA GLY A 109 12.00 13.52 7.12
C GLY A 109 11.40 12.62 6.03
N PRO A 110 12.22 11.75 5.41
CA PRO A 110 11.75 10.75 4.46
C PRO A 110 10.72 9.76 5.02
N LEU A 111 10.89 9.28 6.27
CA LEU A 111 9.90 8.40 6.90
C LEU A 111 8.55 9.09 7.14
N ARG A 112 8.55 10.36 7.56
CA ARG A 112 7.32 11.15 7.71
C ARG A 112 6.64 11.37 6.36
N LEU A 113 7.42 11.67 5.32
CA LEU A 113 6.89 11.82 3.96
C LEU A 113 6.34 10.49 3.42
N PHE A 114 7.04 9.38 3.67
CA PHE A 114 6.57 8.03 3.38
C PHE A 114 5.19 7.81 3.99
N LEU A 115 5.05 8.00 5.31
CA LEU A 115 3.77 7.77 5.99
C LEU A 115 2.67 8.67 5.46
N ARG A 116 2.95 9.95 5.18
CA ARG A 116 1.96 10.87 4.60
C ARG A 116 1.46 10.41 3.23
N ARG A 117 2.37 10.01 2.33
CA ARG A 117 2.04 9.50 1.00
C ARG A 117 1.29 8.18 1.08
N HIS A 118 1.70 7.34 2.02
CA HIS A 118 1.08 6.06 2.30
C HIS A 118 -0.35 6.23 2.85
N THR A 119 -0.58 7.19 3.76
CA THR A 119 -1.93 7.55 4.25
C THR A 119 -2.81 8.01 3.11
N PHE A 120 -2.29 8.89 2.23
CA PHE A 120 -3.04 9.34 1.07
C PHE A 120 -3.44 8.16 0.17
N ARG A 121 -2.51 7.25 -0.14
CA ARG A 121 -2.80 6.04 -0.93
C ARG A 121 -3.88 5.20 -0.26
N ILE A 122 -3.80 4.97 1.05
CA ILE A 122 -4.81 4.18 1.76
C ILE A 122 -6.20 4.81 1.64
N LEU A 123 -6.32 6.11 1.92
CA LEU A 123 -7.61 6.80 1.96
C LEU A 123 -8.21 6.99 0.56
N ALA A 124 -7.39 7.33 -0.44
CA ALA A 124 -7.86 7.67 -1.78
C ALA A 124 -7.89 6.49 -2.74
N VAL A 125 -7.25 5.37 -2.40
CA VAL A 125 -7.04 4.24 -3.32
C VAL A 125 -7.43 2.91 -2.68
N ASP A 126 -6.74 2.51 -1.60
CA ASP A 126 -6.87 1.15 -1.06
C ASP A 126 -8.26 0.92 -0.41
N ILE A 127 -8.78 1.90 0.35
CA ILE A 127 -10.12 1.84 0.96
C ILE A 127 -11.23 1.88 -0.11
N PRO A 128 -11.25 2.84 -1.06
CA PRO A 128 -12.24 2.84 -2.14
C PRO A 128 -12.24 1.55 -2.95
N ALA A 129 -11.06 1.02 -3.31
CA ALA A 129 -10.95 -0.26 -4.03
C ALA A 129 -11.60 -1.40 -3.23
N PHE A 130 -11.27 -1.52 -1.95
CA PHE A 130 -11.84 -2.55 -1.08
C PHE A 130 -13.36 -2.43 -0.96
N LEU A 131 -13.90 -1.23 -0.73
CA LEU A 131 -15.34 -1.01 -0.62
C LEU A 131 -16.07 -1.35 -1.92
N CYS A 132 -15.53 -0.95 -3.08
CA CYS A 132 -16.08 -1.34 -4.37
C CYS A 132 -16.10 -2.86 -4.55
N PHE A 133 -15.01 -3.56 -4.23
CA PHE A 133 -14.99 -5.02 -4.35
C PHE A 133 -15.92 -5.71 -3.36
N LEU A 134 -16.00 -5.23 -2.12
CA LEU A 134 -16.90 -5.77 -1.11
C LEU A 134 -18.37 -5.62 -1.55
N GLU A 135 -18.73 -4.44 -2.04
CA GLU A 135 -20.07 -4.16 -2.57
C GLU A 135 -20.37 -5.05 -3.78
N ALA A 136 -19.45 -5.14 -4.74
CA ALA A 136 -19.60 -6.02 -5.89
C ALA A 136 -19.84 -7.47 -5.47
N PHE A 137 -19.10 -7.97 -4.48
CA PHE A 137 -19.22 -9.34 -3.99
C PHE A 137 -20.53 -9.60 -3.24
N ARG A 138 -21.09 -8.61 -2.54
CA ARG A 138 -22.39 -8.74 -1.85
C ARG A 138 -23.57 -8.83 -2.81
N HIS A 139 -23.42 -8.32 -4.02
CA HIS A 139 -24.48 -8.18 -5.02
C HIS A 139 -24.27 -9.03 -6.28
N ALA A 140 -23.18 -9.79 -6.36
CA ALA A 140 -22.82 -10.66 -7.50
C ALA A 140 -23.39 -12.07 -7.38
#